data_AF-A0A284QMR8-F1
#
_entry.id   AF-A0A284QMR8-F1
#
_cell.length_a   1.000
_cell.length_b   1.000
_cell.length_c   1.000
_cell.angle_alpha   90.00
_cell.angle_beta   90.00
_cell.angle_gamma   90.00
#
_symmetry.space_group_name_H-M   'P 1'
#
loop_
_entity.id
_entity.type
_entity.pdbx_description
1 polymer ?
#
loop_
_entity_poly.entity_id
_entity_poly.type
_entity_poly.pdbx_seq_one_letter_code
_entity_poly.pdbx_strand_id
1 'polypeptide(L)'
;MEELITYIKGTSPPYSHLNSANEYLREVFNFMDQHVVNKPLEAQPVPLELLIFTIDQSVSPLFVINAEAYPNLLDLVASVEQYRRALLKKVEDAMVWDKACIGMGQIEEALTSEERASLLDLANQAADQRKLFIAIVADMCKMDIFHLLRSEDHHLTGVMLRLSQYFPWLPSRGSAPVDSPFLFLQADIDERERDLLLEAGKSCCQALVNLYEWAKKQNSDDLRTLVTKSDEISNIIPEFDKKRLVKAINRYTATVKNIYTTLHKLFPPTIGG
;
A
#
# COMPACT_ATOMS: atom_id res chain seq x y z
N MET A 1 -10.85 -11.81 -19.63
CA MET A 1 -11.39 -12.16 -18.29
C MET A 1 -11.33 -13.67 -18.06
N GLU A 2 -11.87 -14.50 -18.95
CA GLU A 2 -11.78 -15.96 -18.87
C GLU A 2 -10.34 -16.49 -18.94
N GLU A 3 -9.47 -15.89 -19.75
CA GLU A 3 -8.05 -16.29 -19.84
C GLU A 3 -7.27 -16.07 -18.54
N LEU A 4 -7.54 -14.99 -17.79
CA LEU A 4 -6.86 -14.70 -16.52
C LEU A 4 -7.35 -15.61 -15.39
N ILE A 5 -8.66 -15.86 -15.34
CA ILE A 5 -9.26 -16.82 -14.40
C ILE A 5 -8.76 -18.24 -14.68
N THR A 6 -8.57 -18.58 -15.97
CA THR A 6 -8.02 -19.87 -16.39
C THR A 6 -6.53 -19.98 -16.08
N TYR A 7 -5.76 -18.90 -16.26
CA TYR A 7 -4.35 -18.83 -15.88
C TYR A 7 -4.18 -19.00 -14.36
N ILE A 8 -4.91 -18.24 -13.55
CA ILE A 8 -4.85 -18.29 -12.06
C ILE A 8 -5.33 -19.65 -11.52
N LYS A 9 -6.34 -20.27 -12.14
CA LYS A 9 -6.79 -21.63 -11.77
C LYS A 9 -5.83 -22.72 -12.24
N GLY A 10 -5.05 -22.47 -13.30
CA GLY A 10 -4.08 -23.41 -13.87
C GLY A 10 -2.70 -23.37 -13.20
N THR A 11 -2.31 -22.24 -12.57
CA THR A 11 -0.99 -22.05 -11.94
C THR A 11 -1.02 -22.10 -10.41
N SER A 12 -2.18 -22.33 -9.78
CA SER A 12 -2.28 -22.45 -8.32
C SER A 12 -1.47 -23.67 -7.84
N PRO A 13 -0.35 -23.52 -7.13
CA PRO A 13 0.45 -24.66 -6.72
C PRO A 13 -0.29 -25.45 -5.64
N PRO A 14 -0.24 -26.80 -5.66
CA PRO A 14 -0.60 -27.57 -4.48
C PRO A 14 0.29 -27.10 -3.32
N TYR A 15 -0.30 -26.93 -2.14
CA TYR A 15 0.23 -26.33 -0.90
C TYR A 15 1.50 -26.99 -0.30
N SER A 16 2.52 -27.35 -1.09
CA SER A 16 3.65 -28.15 -0.59
C SER A 16 5.07 -27.62 -0.85
N HIS A 17 5.31 -26.52 -1.57
CA HIS A 17 6.68 -26.02 -1.75
C HIS A 17 6.78 -24.47 -1.69
N LEU A 18 7.58 -23.95 -0.75
CA LEU A 18 7.88 -22.51 -0.60
C LEU A 18 8.42 -21.87 -1.90
N ASN A 19 9.12 -22.64 -2.74
CA ASN A 19 9.66 -22.16 -4.02
C ASN A 19 8.57 -21.87 -5.06
N SER A 20 7.50 -22.65 -5.11
CA SER A 20 6.41 -22.43 -6.09
C SER A 20 5.53 -21.23 -5.73
N ALA A 21 5.43 -20.89 -4.44
CA ALA A 21 4.74 -19.68 -4.01
C ALA A 21 5.48 -18.40 -4.45
N ASN A 22 6.81 -18.37 -4.29
CA ASN A 22 7.64 -17.24 -4.71
C ASN A 22 7.63 -17.03 -6.22
N GLU A 23 7.66 -18.11 -7.01
CA GLU A 23 7.55 -18.03 -8.48
C GLU A 23 6.18 -17.50 -8.91
N TYR A 24 5.09 -18.01 -8.33
CA TYR A 24 3.73 -17.54 -8.60
C TYR A 24 3.58 -16.03 -8.32
N LEU A 25 4.11 -15.55 -7.21
CA LEU A 25 4.03 -14.14 -6.84
C LEU A 25 4.84 -13.24 -7.75
N ARG A 26 6.01 -13.72 -8.19
CA ARG A 26 6.81 -13.01 -9.19
C ARG A 26 6.07 -12.91 -10.52
N GLU A 27 5.36 -13.95 -10.94
CA GLU A 27 4.52 -13.92 -12.14
C GLU A 27 3.35 -12.94 -11.98
N VAL A 28 2.68 -12.95 -10.83
CA VAL A 28 1.60 -12.01 -10.52
C VAL A 28 2.11 -10.57 -10.54
N PHE A 29 3.23 -10.26 -9.88
CA PHE A 29 3.80 -8.91 -9.88
C PHE A 29 4.30 -8.49 -11.26
N ASN A 30 4.96 -9.36 -12.03
CA ASN A 30 5.35 -9.07 -13.41
C ASN A 30 4.13 -8.75 -14.28
N PHE A 31 3.04 -9.50 -14.12
CA PHE A 31 1.78 -9.21 -14.78
C PHE A 31 1.26 -7.83 -14.36
N MET A 32 1.28 -7.52 -13.07
CA MET A 32 0.80 -6.23 -12.56
C MET A 32 1.65 -5.05 -13.02
N ASP A 33 2.97 -5.17 -13.04
CA ASP A 33 3.88 -4.11 -13.52
C ASP A 33 3.69 -3.80 -15.01
N GLN A 34 3.44 -4.84 -15.81
CA GLN A 34 3.19 -4.73 -17.24
C GLN A 34 1.80 -4.13 -17.55
N HIS A 35 0.82 -4.32 -16.67
CA HIS A 35 -0.58 -4.03 -16.97
C HIS A 35 -1.21 -2.93 -16.11
N VAL A 36 -0.59 -2.53 -14.98
CA VAL A 36 -1.20 -1.68 -13.94
C VAL A 36 -0.34 -0.49 -13.57
N VAL A 37 0.92 -0.71 -13.14
CA VAL A 37 1.75 0.33 -12.49
C VAL A 37 2.18 1.45 -13.46
N ASN A 38 2.19 1.19 -14.77
CA ASN A 38 2.68 2.12 -15.80
C ASN A 38 1.60 2.65 -16.76
N LYS A 39 0.31 2.42 -16.51
CA LYS A 39 -0.76 2.91 -17.40
C LYS A 39 -1.46 4.13 -16.79
N PRO A 40 -1.71 5.20 -17.58
CA PRO A 40 -2.60 6.27 -17.17
C PRO A 40 -3.97 5.66 -16.80
N LEU A 41 -4.58 6.12 -15.70
CA LEU A 41 -5.92 5.72 -15.22
C LEU A 41 -7.03 5.82 -16.29
N GLU A 42 -6.75 6.52 -17.39
CA GLU A 42 -7.62 6.69 -18.56
C GLU A 42 -7.68 5.46 -19.48
N ALA A 43 -6.75 4.50 -19.36
CA ALA A 43 -6.73 3.26 -20.13
C ALA A 43 -7.18 2.07 -19.26
N GLN A 44 -8.48 1.78 -19.25
CA GLN A 44 -9.14 0.66 -18.53
C GLN A 44 -8.48 0.31 -17.18
N PRO A 45 -8.87 0.97 -16.09
CA PRO A 45 -8.28 0.70 -14.79
C PRO A 45 -8.53 -0.76 -14.40
N VAL A 46 -7.50 -1.42 -13.86
CA VAL A 46 -7.60 -2.82 -13.42
C VAL A 46 -8.71 -2.96 -12.39
N PRO A 47 -9.64 -3.93 -12.53
CA PRO A 47 -10.78 -4.05 -11.64
C PRO A 47 -10.37 -4.07 -10.17
N LEU A 48 -11.08 -3.30 -9.33
CA LEU A 48 -10.80 -3.20 -7.89
C LEU A 48 -10.81 -4.57 -7.22
N GLU A 49 -11.71 -5.46 -7.62
CA GLU A 49 -11.79 -6.82 -7.11
C GLU A 49 -10.52 -7.63 -7.38
N LEU A 50 -9.89 -7.41 -8.54
CA LEU A 50 -8.63 -8.08 -8.88
C LEU A 50 -7.48 -7.53 -8.03
N LEU A 51 -7.42 -6.21 -7.81
CA LEU A 51 -6.43 -5.60 -6.91
C LEU A 51 -6.57 -6.16 -5.49
N ILE A 52 -7.79 -6.19 -4.96
CA ILE A 52 -8.05 -6.72 -3.61
C ILE A 52 -7.71 -8.20 -3.53
N PHE A 53 -8.10 -8.99 -4.52
CA PHE A 53 -7.75 -10.41 -4.58
C PHE A 53 -6.23 -10.62 -4.57
N THR A 54 -5.50 -9.87 -5.40
CA THR A 54 -4.04 -9.94 -5.45
C THR A 54 -3.40 -9.52 -4.12
N ILE A 55 -3.92 -8.48 -3.48
CA ILE A 55 -3.49 -8.07 -2.14
C ILE A 55 -3.74 -9.21 -1.14
N ASP A 56 -4.93 -9.80 -1.09
CA ASP A 56 -5.28 -10.90 -0.19
C ASP A 56 -4.36 -12.12 -0.37
N GLN A 57 -4.06 -12.48 -1.63
CA GLN A 57 -3.08 -13.52 -1.96
C GLN A 57 -1.64 -13.12 -1.61
N SER A 58 -1.36 -11.82 -1.49
CA SER A 58 -0.04 -11.30 -1.14
C SER A 58 0.13 -10.99 0.34
N VAL A 59 -0.94 -10.93 1.13
CA VAL A 59 -0.86 -10.71 2.59
C VAL A 59 -1.05 -12.01 3.38
N SER A 60 -1.75 -13.02 2.84
CA SER A 60 -2.07 -14.26 3.55
C SER A 60 -0.91 -15.28 3.61
N PRO A 61 -0.15 -15.56 2.53
CA PRO A 61 1.01 -16.47 2.55
C PRO A 61 2.36 -15.77 2.76
N LEU A 62 2.43 -14.44 2.59
CA LEU A 62 3.64 -13.78 2.08
C LEU A 62 4.41 -12.93 3.09
N PHE A 63 3.77 -12.50 4.19
CA PHE A 63 4.47 -11.80 5.27
C PHE A 63 5.62 -12.62 5.88
N VAL A 64 5.76 -13.90 5.49
CA VAL A 64 6.75 -14.84 6.00
C VAL A 64 7.95 -15.02 5.07
N ILE A 65 7.91 -14.71 3.75
CA ILE A 65 8.82 -15.38 2.80
C ILE A 65 9.74 -14.46 1.97
N ASN A 66 9.33 -13.25 1.54
CA ASN A 66 10.19 -12.45 0.64
C ASN A 66 10.04 -10.92 0.79
N ALA A 67 11.12 -10.23 1.19
CA ALA A 67 11.15 -8.77 1.24
C ALA A 67 11.06 -8.08 -0.13
N GLU A 68 11.48 -8.76 -1.20
CA GLU A 68 11.40 -8.20 -2.55
C GLU A 68 9.95 -7.94 -3.00
N ALA A 69 8.96 -8.55 -2.34
CA ALA A 69 7.55 -8.35 -2.63
C ALA A 69 6.94 -7.10 -1.96
N TYR A 70 7.61 -6.49 -0.96
CA TYR A 70 7.04 -5.36 -0.22
C TYR A 70 6.79 -4.10 -1.08
N PRO A 71 7.72 -3.69 -1.97
CA PRO A 71 7.47 -2.57 -2.89
C PRO A 71 6.22 -2.78 -3.75
N ASN A 72 6.09 -3.97 -4.36
CA ASN A 72 4.99 -4.25 -5.26
C ASN A 72 3.66 -4.31 -4.50
N LEU A 73 3.65 -4.88 -3.28
CA LEU A 73 2.47 -4.84 -2.42
C LEU A 73 2.09 -3.40 -2.05
N LEU A 74 3.08 -2.52 -1.82
CA LEU A 74 2.84 -1.12 -1.51
C LEU A 74 2.19 -0.40 -2.70
N ASP A 75 2.64 -0.68 -3.93
CA ASP A 75 2.05 -0.12 -5.15
C ASP A 75 0.65 -0.66 -5.43
N LEU A 76 0.35 -1.92 -5.07
CA LEU A 76 -1.01 -2.45 -5.11
C LEU A 76 -1.94 -1.72 -4.13
N VAL A 77 -1.48 -1.50 -2.89
CA VAL A 77 -2.25 -0.75 -1.88
C VAL A 77 -2.42 0.71 -2.31
N ALA A 78 -1.41 1.32 -2.92
CA ALA A 78 -1.49 2.68 -3.47
C ALA A 78 -2.49 2.77 -4.64
N SER A 79 -2.56 1.72 -5.47
CA SER A 79 -3.55 1.62 -6.55
C SER A 79 -4.99 1.57 -5.98
N VAL A 80 -5.21 0.85 -4.88
CA VAL A 80 -6.49 0.85 -4.15
C VAL A 80 -6.80 2.25 -3.56
N GLU A 81 -5.80 3.00 -3.11
CA GLU A 81 -5.99 4.39 -2.67
C GLU A 81 -6.40 5.32 -3.81
N GLN A 82 -5.84 5.16 -5.01
CA GLN A 82 -6.29 5.91 -6.18
C GLN A 82 -7.77 5.66 -6.47
N TYR A 83 -8.23 4.40 -6.38
CA TYR A 83 -9.64 4.06 -6.45
C TYR A 83 -10.47 4.78 -5.37
N ARG A 84 -10.04 4.72 -4.10
CA ARG A 84 -10.74 5.40 -3.00
C ARG A 84 -10.89 6.90 -3.26
N ARG A 85 -9.83 7.57 -3.69
CA ARG A 85 -9.84 9.01 -4.02
C ARG A 85 -10.82 9.33 -5.14
N ALA A 86 -10.78 8.55 -6.23
CA ALA A 86 -11.70 8.74 -7.35
C ALA A 86 -13.16 8.52 -6.94
N LEU A 87 -13.43 7.51 -6.11
CA LEU A 87 -14.77 7.23 -5.59
C LEU A 87 -15.27 8.33 -4.65
N LEU A 88 -14.43 8.83 -3.75
CA LEU A 88 -14.82 9.93 -2.86
C LEU A 88 -15.05 11.24 -3.61
N LYS A 89 -14.28 11.50 -4.67
CA LYS A 89 -14.59 12.62 -5.57
C LYS A 89 -15.99 12.49 -6.18
N LYS A 90 -16.40 11.28 -6.59
CA LYS A 90 -17.78 11.05 -7.07
C LYS A 90 -18.83 11.29 -5.97
N VAL A 91 -18.52 10.94 -4.71
CA VAL A 91 -19.40 11.25 -3.57
C VAL A 91 -19.57 12.76 -3.43
N GLU A 92 -18.46 13.51 -3.46
CA GLU A 92 -18.47 14.98 -3.37
C GLU A 92 -19.26 15.61 -4.52
N ASP A 93 -18.99 15.18 -5.77
CA ASP A 93 -19.68 15.66 -6.96
C ASP A 93 -21.19 15.39 -6.90
N ALA A 94 -21.60 14.20 -6.44
CA ALA A 94 -23.01 13.85 -6.26
C ALA A 94 -23.70 14.71 -5.19
N MET A 95 -23.00 15.01 -4.08
CA MET A 95 -23.53 15.91 -3.05
C MET A 95 -23.64 17.37 -3.51
N VAL A 96 -22.76 17.82 -4.39
CA VAL A 96 -22.86 19.15 -5.03
C VAL A 96 -24.03 19.20 -6.01
N TRP A 97 -24.18 18.16 -6.84
CA TRP A 97 -25.29 18.02 -7.77
C TRP A 97 -26.65 18.05 -7.04
N ASP A 98 -26.78 17.26 -5.97
CA ASP A 98 -27.98 17.22 -5.13
C ASP A 98 -28.42 18.62 -4.64
N LYS A 99 -27.46 19.42 -4.14
CA LYS A 99 -27.72 20.80 -3.72
C LYS A 99 -28.19 21.69 -4.88
N ALA A 100 -27.62 21.50 -6.07
CA ALA A 100 -28.00 22.25 -7.26
C ALA A 100 -29.42 21.92 -7.72
N CYS A 101 -29.79 20.63 -7.80
CA CYS A 101 -31.14 20.19 -8.15
C CYS A 101 -32.20 20.77 -7.19
N ILE A 102 -31.93 20.73 -5.88
CA ILE A 102 -32.82 21.33 -4.87
C ILE A 102 -32.94 22.84 -5.09
N GLY A 103 -31.84 23.54 -5.33
CA GLY A 103 -31.83 24.99 -5.58
C GLY A 103 -32.57 25.40 -6.85
N MET A 104 -32.56 24.54 -7.87
CA MET A 104 -33.28 24.75 -9.15
C MET A 104 -34.74 24.27 -9.12
N GLY A 105 -35.20 23.68 -8.02
CA GLY A 105 -36.55 23.11 -7.91
C GLY A 105 -36.76 21.78 -8.65
N GLN A 106 -35.68 21.15 -9.13
CA GLN A 106 -35.69 19.84 -9.79
C GLN A 106 -35.66 18.70 -8.76
N ILE A 107 -36.68 18.63 -7.90
CA ILE A 107 -36.72 17.69 -6.77
C ILE A 107 -36.70 16.22 -7.23
N GLU A 108 -37.25 15.92 -8.40
CA GLU A 108 -37.28 14.57 -8.99
C GLU A 108 -35.89 14.07 -9.40
N GLU A 109 -34.94 14.98 -9.67
CA GLU A 109 -33.55 14.65 -10.03
C GLU A 109 -32.59 14.70 -8.82
N ALA A 110 -33.10 15.13 -7.66
CA ALA A 110 -32.33 15.21 -6.43
C ALA A 110 -32.20 13.83 -5.75
N LEU A 111 -31.19 13.67 -4.90
CA LEU A 111 -31.00 12.44 -4.13
C LEU A 111 -32.12 12.28 -3.10
N THR A 112 -32.56 11.04 -2.93
CA THR A 112 -33.43 10.65 -1.82
C THR A 112 -32.73 10.84 -0.48
N SER A 113 -33.50 10.89 0.61
CA SER A 113 -32.95 11.02 1.96
C SER A 113 -32.01 9.86 2.34
N GLU A 114 -32.31 8.65 1.88
CA GLU A 114 -31.50 7.45 2.13
C GLU A 114 -30.17 7.48 1.38
N GLU A 115 -30.19 7.92 0.12
CA GLU A 115 -28.98 8.10 -0.69
C GLU A 115 -28.08 9.18 -0.10
N ARG A 116 -28.66 10.32 0.29
CA ARG A 116 -27.93 11.41 0.94
C ARG A 116 -27.29 10.96 2.25
N ALA A 117 -28.02 10.21 3.08
CA ALA A 117 -27.49 9.66 4.33
C ALA A 117 -26.32 8.70 4.07
N SER A 118 -26.44 7.84 3.05
CA SER A 118 -25.39 6.89 2.65
C SER A 118 -24.13 7.62 2.17
N LEU A 119 -24.27 8.61 1.28
CA LEU A 119 -23.13 9.40 0.80
C LEU A 119 -22.45 10.20 1.91
N LEU A 120 -23.23 10.76 2.84
CA LEU A 120 -22.70 11.50 3.98
C LEU A 120 -21.90 10.60 4.92
N ASP A 121 -22.36 9.37 5.18
CA ASP A 121 -21.61 8.39 5.98
C ASP A 121 -20.26 8.07 5.33
N LEU A 122 -20.22 7.84 4.01
CA LEU A 122 -18.98 7.60 3.29
C LEU A 122 -18.02 8.80 3.37
N ALA A 123 -18.53 10.02 3.20
CA ALA A 123 -17.75 11.25 3.29
C ALA A 123 -17.17 11.46 4.70
N ASN A 124 -17.95 11.19 5.75
CA ASN A 124 -17.52 11.34 7.14
C ASN A 124 -16.36 10.40 7.51
N GLN A 125 -16.26 9.23 6.87
CA GLN A 125 -15.20 8.26 7.12
C GLN A 125 -13.91 8.55 6.32
N ALA A 126 -13.93 9.47 5.35
CA ALA A 126 -12.84 9.69 4.41
C ALA A 126 -11.50 10.03 5.09
N ALA A 127 -11.53 10.87 6.13
CA ALA A 127 -10.33 11.30 6.85
C ALA A 127 -9.68 10.14 7.62
N ASP A 128 -10.48 9.32 8.30
CA ASP A 128 -9.95 8.19 9.07
C ASP A 128 -9.44 7.07 8.17
N GLN A 129 -10.06 6.88 7.00
CA GLN A 129 -9.55 5.96 5.97
C GLN A 129 -8.20 6.43 5.42
N ARG A 130 -8.02 7.73 5.19
CA ARG A 130 -6.74 8.30 4.75
C ARG A 130 -5.66 8.12 5.81
N LYS A 131 -5.96 8.37 7.09
CA LYS A 131 -5.04 8.08 8.20
C LYS A 131 -4.63 6.61 8.23
N LEU A 132 -5.58 5.70 8.04
CA LEU A 132 -5.31 4.26 7.99
C LEU A 132 -4.38 3.89 6.83
N PHE A 133 -4.60 4.45 5.64
CA PHE A 133 -3.73 4.27 4.48
C PHE A 133 -2.29 4.73 4.78
N ILE A 134 -2.11 5.94 5.30
CA ILE A 134 -0.77 6.48 5.61
C ILE A 134 -0.08 5.65 6.69
N ALA A 135 -0.82 5.16 7.70
CA ALA A 135 -0.27 4.27 8.71
C ALA A 135 0.19 2.92 8.12
N ILE A 136 -0.59 2.33 7.19
CA ILE A 136 -0.21 1.11 6.47
C ILE A 136 1.08 1.33 5.68
N VAL A 137 1.16 2.42 4.91
CA VAL A 137 2.36 2.78 4.12
C VAL A 137 3.57 2.91 5.04
N ALA A 138 3.46 3.67 6.13
CA ALA A 138 4.55 3.88 7.08
C ALA A 138 5.04 2.56 7.69
N ASP A 139 4.13 1.69 8.13
CA ASP A 139 4.47 0.40 8.72
C ASP A 139 5.10 -0.55 7.68
N MET A 140 4.60 -0.56 6.44
CA MET A 140 5.16 -1.35 5.35
C MET A 140 6.58 -0.91 4.98
N CYS A 141 6.82 0.40 4.83
CA CYS A 141 8.15 0.93 4.54
C CYS A 141 9.15 0.55 5.63
N LYS A 142 8.79 0.72 6.91
CA LYS A 142 9.67 0.32 8.02
C LYS A 142 9.95 -1.18 8.02
N MET A 143 8.92 -2.00 7.77
CA MET A 143 9.06 -3.44 7.79
C MET A 143 9.99 -3.94 6.68
N ASP A 144 9.89 -3.38 5.47
CA ASP A 144 10.82 -3.69 4.38
C ASP A 144 12.26 -3.31 4.77
N ILE A 145 12.47 -2.09 5.27
CA ILE A 145 13.79 -1.67 5.75
C ILE A 145 14.33 -2.59 6.85
N PHE A 146 13.50 -2.98 7.83
CA PHE A 146 13.96 -3.85 8.91
C PHE A 146 14.21 -5.28 8.46
N HIS A 147 13.50 -5.75 7.44
CA HIS A 147 13.81 -7.03 6.81
C HIS A 147 15.11 -6.95 5.99
N LEU A 148 15.32 -5.85 5.24
CA LEU A 148 16.59 -5.53 4.58
C LEU A 148 17.72 -5.23 5.58
N LEU A 149 17.41 -5.11 6.87
CA LEU A 149 18.33 -5.07 8.00
C LEU A 149 18.41 -6.37 8.82
N ARG A 150 17.75 -7.47 8.39
CA ARG A 150 18.03 -8.84 8.88
C ARG A 150 18.42 -9.93 7.85
N SER A 151 18.05 -9.78 6.57
CA SER A 151 18.50 -10.59 5.42
C SER A 151 20.01 -10.92 5.37
N GLU A 152 20.35 -12.04 4.72
CA GLU A 152 21.76 -12.39 4.47
C GLU A 152 22.39 -11.49 3.40
N ASP A 153 21.62 -10.90 2.48
CA ASP A 153 22.13 -10.07 1.37
C ASP A 153 22.26 -8.58 1.73
N HIS A 154 22.66 -8.30 2.96
CA HIS A 154 22.82 -6.95 3.47
C HIS A 154 23.91 -6.16 2.81
N HIS A 155 23.48 -5.33 1.87
CA HIS A 155 24.27 -4.21 1.40
C HIS A 155 23.69 -2.94 2.02
N LEU A 156 24.46 -2.30 2.90
CA LEU A 156 24.11 -1.00 3.48
C LEU A 156 23.69 0.01 2.40
N THR A 157 24.35 -0.04 1.24
CA THR A 157 23.99 0.74 0.05
C THR A 157 22.56 0.46 -0.43
N GLY A 158 22.11 -0.79 -0.42
CA GLY A 158 20.74 -1.18 -0.78
C GLY A 158 19.71 -0.69 0.24
N VAL A 159 20.01 -0.77 1.53
CA VAL A 159 19.16 -0.22 2.60
C VAL A 159 19.03 1.30 2.45
N MET A 160 20.15 1.99 2.25
CA MET A 160 20.16 3.45 2.08
C MET A 160 19.43 3.88 0.81
N LEU A 161 19.57 3.13 -0.28
CA LEU A 161 18.82 3.35 -1.51
C LEU A 161 17.31 3.22 -1.24
N ARG A 162 16.88 2.11 -0.63
CA ARG A 162 15.46 1.88 -0.33
C ARG A 162 14.88 2.93 0.62
N LEU A 163 15.66 3.36 1.62
CA LEU A 163 15.29 4.48 2.50
C LEU A 163 15.07 5.77 1.72
N SER A 164 15.96 6.09 0.77
CA SER A 164 15.83 7.30 -0.05
C SER A 164 14.62 7.24 -0.98
N GLN A 165 14.25 6.04 -1.45
CA GLN A 165 13.06 5.85 -2.29
C GLN A 165 11.78 5.98 -1.46
N TYR A 166 11.72 5.43 -0.24
CA TYR A 166 10.52 5.55 0.61
C TYR A 166 10.36 6.92 1.27
N PHE A 167 11.48 7.57 1.60
CA PHE A 167 11.50 8.81 2.36
C PHE A 167 12.39 9.86 1.69
N PRO A 168 12.01 10.35 0.49
CA PRO A 168 12.86 11.26 -0.31
C PRO A 168 13.11 12.61 0.37
N TRP A 169 12.31 12.96 1.39
CA TRP A 169 12.44 14.20 2.17
C TRP A 169 13.39 14.08 3.37
N LEU A 170 13.93 12.89 3.65
CA LEU A 170 14.96 12.78 4.68
C LEU A 170 16.19 13.58 4.25
N PRO A 171 16.79 14.37 5.16
CA PRO A 171 17.97 15.17 4.84
C PRO A 171 19.17 14.25 4.53
N SER A 172 19.39 13.97 3.25
CA SER A 172 20.63 13.40 2.72
C SER A 172 21.61 14.55 2.47
N ARG A 173 22.88 14.40 2.90
CA ARG A 173 23.92 15.43 2.73
C ARG A 173 24.06 15.83 1.27
N GLY A 174 23.50 16.98 0.90
CA GLY A 174 23.80 17.71 -0.34
C GLY A 174 23.26 17.13 -1.65
N SER A 175 22.43 16.08 -1.62
CA SER A 175 21.78 15.57 -2.83
C SER A 175 20.36 16.13 -2.95
N ALA A 176 19.98 16.49 -4.19
CA ALA A 176 18.59 16.79 -4.54
C ALA A 176 17.66 15.63 -4.13
N PRO A 177 16.36 15.88 -3.91
CA PRO A 177 15.38 14.82 -3.67
C PRO A 177 15.52 13.74 -4.73
N VAL A 178 15.56 12.47 -4.31
CA VAL A 178 15.58 11.34 -5.24
C VAL A 178 14.16 11.17 -5.79
N ASP A 179 14.02 11.09 -7.11
CA ASP A 179 12.75 10.71 -7.73
C ASP A 179 12.38 9.30 -7.24
N SER A 180 11.27 9.21 -6.51
CA SER A 180 10.81 7.92 -6.01
C SER A 180 9.94 7.21 -7.04
N PRO A 181 10.18 5.92 -7.30
CA PRO A 181 9.37 5.15 -8.24
C PRO A 181 7.98 4.78 -7.70
N PHE A 182 7.70 5.01 -6.42
CA PHE A 182 6.52 4.43 -5.77
C PHE A 182 5.24 5.26 -5.94
N LEU A 183 4.14 4.57 -6.25
CA LEU A 183 2.85 5.19 -6.56
C LEU A 183 2.25 5.94 -5.36
N PHE A 184 2.52 5.50 -4.12
CA PHE A 184 1.94 6.16 -2.94
C PHE A 184 2.42 7.60 -2.76
N LEU A 185 3.61 7.95 -3.26
CA LEU A 185 4.15 9.30 -3.21
C LEU A 185 3.51 10.23 -4.25
N GLN A 186 2.83 9.66 -5.24
CA GLN A 186 2.03 10.39 -6.23
C GLN A 186 0.61 10.70 -5.70
N ALA A 187 0.25 10.24 -4.49
CA ALA A 187 -1.11 10.29 -3.96
C ALA A 187 -1.48 11.61 -3.24
N ASP A 188 -0.92 12.75 -3.67
CA ASP A 188 -1.05 14.09 -3.05
C ASP A 188 -0.94 14.03 -1.52
N ILE A 189 0.28 13.92 -1.01
CA ILE A 189 0.58 13.83 0.42
C ILE A 189 0.60 15.23 1.05
N ASP A 190 -0.25 15.45 2.06
CA ASP A 190 -0.27 16.71 2.81
C ASP A 190 0.90 16.83 3.81
N GLU A 191 1.06 18.00 4.43
CA GLU A 191 2.16 18.24 5.38
C GLU A 191 2.13 17.31 6.59
N ARG A 192 0.94 17.00 7.14
CA ARG A 192 0.80 16.15 8.33
C ARG A 192 1.09 14.70 7.99
N GLU A 193 0.65 14.25 6.82
CA GLU A 193 0.93 12.92 6.30
C GLU A 193 2.42 12.76 6.00
N ARG A 194 3.05 13.80 5.46
CA ARG A 194 4.50 13.86 5.28
C ARG A 194 5.24 13.75 6.61
N ASP A 195 4.79 14.47 7.65
CA ASP A 195 5.39 14.37 8.98
C ASP A 195 5.32 12.95 9.54
N LEU A 196 4.20 12.26 9.37
CA LEU A 196 4.05 10.85 9.79
C LEU A 196 5.04 9.92 9.05
N LEU A 197 5.21 10.11 7.75
CA LEU A 197 6.18 9.35 6.94
C LEU A 197 7.63 9.71 7.32
N LEU A 198 7.91 10.97 7.62
CA LEU A 198 9.23 11.42 8.09
C LEU A 198 9.57 10.81 9.45
N GLU A 199 8.63 10.75 10.39
CA GLU A 199 8.83 10.05 11.66
C GLU A 199 9.10 8.55 11.45
N ALA A 200 8.45 7.94 10.47
CA ALA A 200 8.74 6.57 10.09
C ALA A 200 10.17 6.40 9.55
N GLY A 201 10.62 7.30 8.67
CA GLY A 201 11.98 7.34 8.16
C GLY A 201 13.03 7.58 9.26
N LYS A 202 12.80 8.54 10.16
CA LYS A 202 13.68 8.81 11.31
C LYS A 202 13.84 7.59 12.21
N SER A 203 12.74 6.87 12.48
CA SER A 203 12.78 5.62 13.25
C SER A 203 13.67 4.57 12.57
N CYS A 204 13.65 4.48 11.24
CA CYS A 204 14.53 3.58 10.50
C CYS A 204 16.00 4.00 10.59
N CYS A 205 16.29 5.29 10.43
CA CYS A 205 17.64 5.83 10.60
C CYS A 205 18.17 5.60 12.02
N GLN A 206 17.33 5.74 13.04
CA GLN A 206 17.72 5.46 14.42
C GLN A 206 18.07 3.99 14.64
N ALA A 207 17.29 3.07 14.05
CA ALA A 207 17.59 1.63 14.11
C ALA A 207 18.96 1.31 13.47
N LEU A 208 19.28 1.94 12.33
CA LEU A 208 20.59 1.85 11.68
C LEU A 208 21.74 2.33 12.59
N VAL A 209 21.57 3.48 13.23
CA VAL A 209 22.57 4.03 14.17
C VAL A 209 22.78 3.08 15.34
N ASN A 210 21.69 2.61 15.96
CA ASN A 210 21.75 1.68 17.09
C ASN A 210 22.45 0.37 16.71
N LEU A 211 22.17 -0.15 15.50
CA LEU A 211 22.79 -1.36 14.99
C LEU A 211 24.30 -1.19 14.81
N TYR A 212 24.72 -0.06 14.23
CA TYR A 212 26.12 0.27 14.05
C TYR A 212 26.85 0.41 15.41
N GLU A 213 26.25 1.11 16.38
CA GLU A 213 26.83 1.26 17.71
C GLU A 213 26.94 -0.07 18.46
N TRP A 214 25.94 -0.95 18.35
CA TRP A 214 25.99 -2.28 18.93
C TRP A 214 27.09 -3.13 18.29
N ALA A 215 27.20 -3.15 16.96
CA ALA A 215 28.24 -3.91 16.29
C ALA A 215 29.65 -3.44 16.65
N LYS A 216 29.85 -2.12 16.80
CA LYS A 216 31.10 -1.55 17.29
C LYS A 216 31.46 -2.04 18.70
N LYS A 217 30.48 -2.20 19.60
CA LYS A 217 30.71 -2.73 20.96
C LYS A 217 31.12 -4.21 20.94
N GLN A 218 30.69 -4.95 19.93
CA GLN A 218 31.03 -6.38 19.78
C GLN A 218 32.43 -6.60 19.15
N ASN A 219 33.18 -5.53 18.82
CA ASN A 219 34.47 -5.60 18.12
C ASN A 219 34.43 -6.48 16.86
N SER A 220 33.27 -6.55 16.20
CA SER A 220 33.10 -7.31 14.97
C SER A 220 33.15 -6.37 13.78
N ASP A 221 34.11 -6.60 12.89
CA ASP A 221 34.14 -5.95 11.58
C ASP A 221 33.09 -6.57 10.63
N ASP A 222 32.57 -7.75 10.96
CA ASP A 222 31.56 -8.46 10.18
C ASP A 222 30.15 -8.26 10.77
N LEU A 223 29.57 -7.12 10.45
CA LEU A 223 28.18 -6.77 10.75
C LEU A 223 27.19 -7.83 10.22
N ARG A 224 27.48 -8.47 9.09
CA ARG A 224 26.56 -9.41 8.42
C ARG A 224 26.38 -10.70 9.23
N THR A 225 27.49 -11.30 9.66
CA THR A 225 27.46 -12.51 10.49
C THR A 225 26.90 -12.22 11.89
N LEU A 226 27.16 -11.01 12.40
CA LEU A 226 26.66 -10.57 13.69
C LEU A 226 25.13 -10.35 13.66
N VAL A 227 24.61 -9.81 12.55
CA VAL A 227 23.19 -9.49 12.36
C VAL A 227 22.30 -10.74 12.23
N THR A 228 22.83 -11.79 11.62
CA THR A 228 22.05 -12.99 11.28
C THR A 228 22.00 -14.03 12.41
N LYS A 229 22.91 -13.96 13.38
CA LYS A 229 23.10 -14.99 14.43
C LYS A 229 22.72 -14.56 15.85
N SER A 230 22.41 -13.28 16.06
CA SER A 230 22.20 -12.74 17.41
C SER A 230 20.73 -12.54 17.74
N ASP A 231 20.25 -13.24 18.76
CA ASP A 231 18.91 -13.04 19.34
C ASP A 231 18.73 -11.64 19.96
N GLU A 232 19.83 -10.92 20.24
CA GLU A 232 19.80 -9.56 20.81
C GLU A 232 19.35 -8.50 19.80
N ILE A 233 19.32 -8.82 18.51
CA ILE A 233 18.94 -7.88 17.45
C ILE A 233 17.48 -7.50 17.49
N SER A 234 16.64 -8.37 18.03
CA SER A 234 15.23 -8.10 18.30
C SER A 234 15.03 -6.90 19.24
N ASN A 235 16.04 -6.57 20.07
CA ASN A 235 16.04 -5.38 20.94
C ASN A 235 16.49 -4.10 20.23
N ILE A 236 17.17 -4.22 19.09
CA ILE A 236 17.75 -3.10 18.31
C ILE A 236 16.83 -2.75 17.15
N ILE A 237 16.38 -3.78 16.44
CA ILE A 237 15.41 -3.73 15.37
C ILE A 237 14.16 -4.39 15.96
N PRO A 238 13.06 -3.65 16.18
CA PRO A 238 11.86 -4.23 16.79
C PRO A 238 11.22 -5.26 15.85
N GLU A 239 10.63 -6.30 16.42
CA GLU A 239 9.75 -7.19 15.65
C GLU A 239 8.48 -6.45 15.21
N PHE A 240 8.13 -6.60 13.94
CA PHE A 240 6.89 -6.05 13.40
C PHE A 240 5.71 -6.96 13.68
N ASP A 241 4.61 -6.37 14.15
CA ASP A 241 3.33 -7.04 14.25
C ASP A 241 2.68 -7.19 12.86
N LYS A 242 3.13 -8.24 12.16
CA LYS A 242 2.64 -8.61 10.83
C LYS A 242 1.13 -8.83 10.83
N LYS A 243 0.57 -9.43 11.89
CA LYS A 243 -0.87 -9.71 12.00
C LYS A 243 -1.68 -8.42 12.07
N ARG A 244 -1.21 -7.42 12.83
CA ARG A 244 -1.83 -6.10 12.88
C ARG A 244 -1.83 -5.42 11.51
N LEU A 245 -0.71 -5.48 10.79
CA LEU A 245 -0.59 -4.86 9.47
C LEU A 245 -1.51 -5.54 8.43
N VAL A 246 -1.53 -6.88 8.38
CA VAL A 246 -2.50 -7.63 7.55
C VAL A 246 -3.93 -7.22 7.87
N LYS A 247 -4.30 -7.15 9.15
CA LYS A 247 -5.64 -6.72 9.58
C LYS A 247 -5.96 -5.29 9.14
N ALA A 248 -4.98 -4.39 9.19
CA ALA A 248 -5.13 -3.02 8.74
C ALA A 248 -5.35 -2.94 7.22
N ILE A 249 -4.55 -3.66 6.43
CA ILE A 249 -4.68 -3.76 4.96
C ILE A 249 -6.06 -4.31 4.60
N ASN A 250 -6.47 -5.44 5.18
CA ASN A 250 -7.77 -6.05 4.91
C ASN A 250 -8.94 -5.15 5.29
N ARG A 251 -8.84 -4.45 6.44
CA ARG A 251 -9.86 -3.48 6.85
C ARG A 251 -9.96 -2.35 5.82
N TYR A 252 -8.82 -1.84 5.36
CA TYR A 252 -8.76 -0.75 4.40
C TYR A 252 -9.33 -1.16 3.04
N THR A 253 -8.89 -2.29 2.47
CA THR A 253 -9.41 -2.80 1.18
C THR A 253 -10.90 -3.11 1.24
N ALA A 254 -11.39 -3.71 2.33
CA ALA A 254 -12.81 -3.95 2.54
C ALA A 254 -13.62 -2.64 2.58
N THR A 255 -13.05 -1.58 3.17
CA THR A 255 -13.70 -0.27 3.22
C THR A 255 -13.79 0.36 1.83
N VAL A 256 -12.71 0.31 1.03
CA VAL A 256 -12.73 0.81 -0.35
C VAL A 256 -13.72 0.02 -1.22
N LYS A 257 -13.77 -1.30 -1.05
CA LYS A 257 -14.78 -2.16 -1.68
C LYS A 257 -16.20 -1.75 -1.30
N ASN A 258 -16.45 -1.44 -0.02
CA ASN A 258 -17.75 -0.98 0.42
C ASN A 258 -18.17 0.31 -0.29
N ILE A 259 -17.29 1.33 -0.32
CA ILE A 259 -17.53 2.58 -1.06
C ILE A 259 -17.88 2.28 -2.52
N TYR A 260 -17.07 1.46 -3.19
CA TYR A 260 -17.27 1.06 -4.57
C TYR A 260 -18.65 0.42 -4.78
N THR A 261 -18.99 -0.59 -3.96
CA THR A 261 -20.26 -1.30 -4.08
C THR A 261 -21.47 -0.42 -3.78
N THR A 262 -21.36 0.50 -2.81
CA THR A 262 -22.44 1.46 -2.50
C THR A 262 -22.65 2.39 -3.68
N LEU A 263 -21.58 2.99 -4.22
CA LEU A 263 -21.70 3.89 -5.37
C LEU A 263 -22.20 3.18 -6.63
N HIS A 264 -21.80 1.94 -6.88
CA HIS A 264 -22.33 1.16 -8.01
C HIS A 264 -23.82 0.80 -7.87
N LYS A 265 -24.34 0.67 -6.64
CA LYS A 265 -25.77 0.48 -6.40
C LYS A 265 -26.55 1.78 -6.59
N LEU A 266 -26.00 2.91 -6.14
CA LEU A 266 -26.62 4.23 -6.26
C LEU A 266 -26.57 4.76 -7.70
N PHE A 267 -25.46 4.54 -8.38
CA PHE A 267 -25.18 5.04 -9.72
C PHE A 267 -24.74 3.88 -10.61
N PRO A 268 -25.67 2.98 -11.00
CA PRO A 268 -25.33 1.86 -11.86
C PRO A 268 -24.77 2.36 -13.20
N PRO A 269 -23.72 1.73 -13.74
CA PRO A 269 -23.18 2.13 -15.03
C PRO A 269 -24.26 1.97 -16.10
N THR A 270 -24.51 3.03 -16.84
CA THR A 270 -25.43 3.00 -17.99
C THR A 270 -24.85 2.06 -19.04
N ILE A 271 -25.57 0.98 -19.34
CA ILE A 271 -25.20 0.04 -20.40
C ILE A 271 -25.50 0.73 -21.73
N GLY A 272 -24.51 1.41 -22.31
CA GLY A 272 -24.51 1.88 -23.69
C GLY A 272 -25.25 3.19 -23.97
N GLY A 273 -24.48 4.16 -24.47
CA GLY A 273 -24.93 5.29 -25.29
C GLY A 273 -23.92 5.46 -26.41
#